data_AF-A0A963TMV5-F1
#
_entry.id   AF-A0A963TMV5-F1
#
_cell.length_a   1.000
_cell.length_b   1.000
_cell.length_c   1.000
_cell.angle_alpha   90.00
_cell.angle_beta   90.00
_cell.angle_gamma   90.00
#
_symmetry.space_group_name_H-M   'P 1'
#
loop_
_entity.id
_entity.type
_entity.pdbx_description
1 polymer ?
#
loop_
_entity_poly.entity_id
_entity_poly.type
_entity_poly.pdbx_seq_one_letter_code
_entity_poly.pdbx_strand_id
1 'polypeptide(L)'
;MSEFPNQPSTPLLDRIGAPSDTRNLSLEDLTQLAEELRAETVYSVSRTGGHLGAGLGVVELTVAIHHVFDTPADRVIWDVGHQAYPHKILTGRRDRMSTIRQKDGLSGFTLRGESEYDPFGAGHSSTSISAGLGMAVARDLAGRDNHVVAVIGDGAMSAGMAYEAM
;
A
#
# COMPACT_ATOMS: atom_id res chain seq x y z
N MET A 1 12.23 30.21 6.56
CA MET A 1 11.73 29.40 5.43
C MET A 1 12.26 28.00 5.64
N SER A 2 11.40 26.99 5.88
CA SER A 2 11.88 25.62 6.00
C SER A 2 12.30 25.13 4.62
N GLU A 3 13.56 24.76 4.45
CA GLU A 3 14.02 24.06 3.26
C GLU A 3 13.30 22.72 3.19
N PHE A 4 12.50 22.52 2.14
CA PHE A 4 11.99 21.19 1.82
C PHE A 4 13.16 20.34 1.34
N PRO A 5 13.20 19.04 1.67
CA PRO A 5 14.23 18.15 1.15
C PRO A 5 14.21 18.16 -0.38
N ASN A 6 15.38 18.10 -1.01
CA ASN A 6 15.48 17.92 -2.45
C ASN A 6 14.85 16.59 -2.87
N GLN A 7 14.37 16.51 -4.10
CA GLN A 7 13.83 15.26 -4.65
C GLN A 7 14.91 14.16 -4.61
N PRO A 8 14.60 12.97 -4.06
CA PRO A 8 15.58 11.90 -3.96
C PRO A 8 15.89 11.30 -5.34
N SER A 9 17.15 10.90 -5.55
CA SER A 9 17.54 10.10 -6.71
C SER A 9 17.00 8.68 -6.53
N THR A 10 16.17 8.21 -7.47
CA THR A 10 15.46 6.93 -7.36
C THR A 10 15.41 6.18 -8.69
N PRO A 11 16.58 5.88 -9.29
CA PRO A 11 16.67 5.36 -10.66
C PRO A 11 16.03 3.99 -10.88
N LEU A 12 15.86 3.18 -9.83
CA LEU A 12 15.16 1.89 -9.94
C LEU A 12 13.65 2.10 -9.83
N LEU A 13 13.18 2.86 -8.84
CA LEU A 13 11.76 3.21 -8.67
C LEU A 13 11.21 3.98 -9.86
N ASP A 14 12.03 4.80 -10.54
CA ASP A 14 11.68 5.51 -11.79
C ASP A 14 11.26 4.56 -12.91
N ARG A 15 11.66 3.28 -12.84
CA ARG A 15 11.32 2.24 -13.82
C ARG A 15 10.10 1.41 -13.43
N ILE A 16 9.56 1.61 -12.22
CA ILE A 16 8.41 0.86 -11.71
C ILE A 16 7.14 1.68 -11.93
N GLY A 17 6.39 1.33 -12.98
CA GLY A 17 5.07 1.90 -13.26
C GLY A 17 3.94 1.11 -12.59
N ALA A 18 4.13 -0.20 -12.42
CA ALA A 18 3.18 -1.11 -11.79
C ALA A 18 3.89 -2.23 -11.00
N PRO A 19 3.18 -2.94 -10.09
CA PRO A 19 3.75 -4.06 -9.35
C PRO A 19 4.41 -5.14 -10.21
N SER A 20 3.88 -5.38 -11.43
CA SER A 20 4.42 -6.34 -12.39
C SER A 20 5.88 -6.08 -12.78
N ASP A 21 6.33 -4.83 -12.74
CA ASP A 21 7.69 -4.45 -13.10
C ASP A 21 8.71 -4.94 -12.07
N THR A 22 8.24 -5.33 -10.88
CA THR A 22 9.12 -5.85 -9.82
C THR A 22 9.45 -7.34 -9.96
N ARG A 23 8.74 -8.10 -10.81
CA ARG A 23 8.80 -9.58 -10.85
C ARG A 23 10.17 -10.16 -11.18
N ASN A 24 10.96 -9.45 -11.98
CA ASN A 24 12.27 -9.90 -12.44
C ASN A 24 13.43 -9.26 -11.66
N LEU A 25 13.14 -8.50 -10.60
CA LEU A 25 14.15 -7.89 -9.77
C LEU A 25 14.86 -8.94 -8.91
N SER A 26 16.18 -8.80 -8.78
CA SER A 26 16.95 -9.60 -7.82
C SER A 26 16.65 -9.16 -6.39
N LEU A 27 17.07 -9.95 -5.40
CA LEU A 27 16.94 -9.57 -3.99
C LEU A 27 17.69 -8.26 -3.66
N GLU A 28 18.83 -8.03 -4.32
CA GLU A 28 19.60 -6.79 -4.20
C GLU A 28 18.81 -5.60 -4.77
N ASP A 29 18.22 -5.77 -5.96
CA ASP A 29 17.36 -4.76 -6.56
C ASP A 29 16.12 -4.48 -5.69
N LEU A 30 15.52 -5.49 -5.07
CA LEU A 30 14.39 -5.28 -4.16
C LEU A 30 14.78 -4.50 -2.91
N THR A 31 16.00 -4.71 -2.41
CA THR A 31 16.55 -3.95 -1.28
C THR A 31 16.74 -2.48 -1.69
N GLN A 32 17.34 -2.24 -2.86
CA GLN A 32 17.47 -0.89 -3.42
C GLN A 32 16.09 -0.24 -3.65
N LEU A 33 15.13 -0.98 -4.18
CA LEU A 33 13.77 -0.49 -4.41
C LEU A 33 13.11 -0.05 -3.09
N ALA A 34 13.31 -0.80 -2.00
CA ALA A 34 12.82 -0.42 -0.68
C ALA A 34 13.48 0.87 -0.16
N GLU A 35 14.78 1.05 -0.35
CA GLU A 35 15.49 2.28 0.01
C GLU A 35 14.98 3.50 -0.76
N GLU A 36 14.83 3.36 -2.08
CA GLU A 36 14.32 4.41 -2.95
C GLU A 36 12.85 4.76 -2.64
N LEU A 37 12.01 3.74 -2.42
CA LEU A 37 10.62 3.91 -2.02
C LEU A 37 10.48 4.60 -0.67
N ARG A 38 11.36 4.28 0.29
CA ARG A 38 11.44 4.96 1.58
C ARG A 38 11.77 6.44 1.38
N ALA A 39 12.79 6.76 0.59
CA ALA A 39 13.18 8.14 0.31
C ALA A 39 12.04 8.92 -0.36
N GLU A 40 11.38 8.33 -1.36
CA GLU A 40 10.23 8.93 -2.06
C GLU A 40 9.04 9.17 -1.10
N THR A 41 8.78 8.23 -0.20
CA THR A 41 7.72 8.35 0.82
C THR A 41 8.01 9.52 1.77
N VAL A 42 9.24 9.63 2.28
CA VAL A 42 9.65 10.77 3.12
C VAL A 42 9.49 12.09 2.37
N TYR A 43 10.00 12.15 1.13
CA TYR A 43 9.91 13.34 0.29
C TYR A 43 8.45 13.77 0.07
N SER A 44 7.59 12.85 -0.34
CA SER A 44 6.17 13.11 -0.60
C SER A 44 5.45 13.65 0.64
N VAL A 45 5.60 12.98 1.78
CA VAL A 45 4.91 13.36 3.02
C VAL A 45 5.47 14.65 3.63
N SER A 46 6.76 14.96 3.43
CA SER A 46 7.33 16.24 3.89
C SER A 46 6.64 17.47 3.29
N ARG A 47 6.03 17.32 2.10
CA ARG A 47 5.36 18.40 1.37
C ARG A 47 3.88 18.52 1.73
N THR A 48 3.20 17.40 1.98
CA THR A 48 1.75 17.36 2.20
C THR A 48 1.36 17.19 3.66
N GLY A 49 2.29 16.79 4.52
CA GLY A 49 1.98 16.20 5.82
C GLY A 49 1.29 14.85 5.69
N GLY A 50 0.97 14.19 6.82
CA GLY A 50 0.29 12.89 6.82
C GLY A 50 0.98 11.83 7.68
N HIS A 51 0.62 10.58 7.45
CA HIS A 51 1.01 9.44 8.30
C HIS A 51 2.40 8.88 7.95
N LEU A 52 3.44 9.69 8.15
CA LEU A 52 4.82 9.30 7.80
C LEU A 52 5.28 8.03 8.54
N GLY A 53 5.17 8.01 9.87
CA GLY A 53 5.71 6.92 10.69
C GLY A 53 5.11 5.55 10.34
N ALA A 54 3.80 5.50 10.11
CA ALA A 54 3.10 4.26 9.75
C ALA A 54 3.54 3.74 8.37
N GLY A 55 3.67 4.62 7.38
CA GLY A 55 4.14 4.25 6.04
C GLY A 55 5.57 3.75 6.01
N LEU A 56 6.47 4.36 6.79
CA LEU A 56 7.88 3.95 6.84
C LEU A 56 8.09 2.54 7.42
N GLY A 57 7.22 2.11 8.33
CA GLY A 57 7.30 0.79 8.96
C GLY A 57 6.89 -0.38 8.06
N VAL A 58 6.30 -0.11 6.89
CA VAL A 58 5.78 -1.15 5.98
C VAL A 58 6.41 -1.10 4.59
N VAL A 59 7.50 -0.35 4.39
CA VAL A 59 8.14 -0.18 3.06
C VAL A 59 8.58 -1.54 2.49
N GLU A 60 9.39 -2.30 3.23
CA GLU A 60 9.88 -3.61 2.81
C GLU A 60 8.74 -4.60 2.62
N LEU A 61 7.77 -4.59 3.54
CA LEU A 61 6.58 -5.44 3.45
C LEU A 61 5.80 -5.14 2.17
N THR A 62 5.64 -3.87 1.82
CA THR A 62 4.94 -3.45 0.61
C THR A 62 5.67 -3.92 -0.65
N VAL A 63 6.99 -3.75 -0.70
CA VAL A 63 7.82 -4.25 -1.81
C VAL A 63 7.68 -5.76 -1.93
N ALA A 64 7.81 -6.50 -0.83
CA ALA A 64 7.72 -7.96 -0.83
C ALA A 64 6.33 -8.45 -1.27
N ILE A 65 5.25 -7.84 -0.76
CA ILE A 65 3.88 -8.16 -1.16
C ILE A 65 3.72 -7.97 -2.67
N HIS A 66 4.10 -6.81 -3.20
CA HIS A 66 3.92 -6.52 -4.62
C HIS A 66 4.88 -7.29 -5.53
N HIS A 67 6.01 -7.77 -5.02
CA HIS A 67 6.93 -8.65 -5.74
C HIS A 67 6.47 -10.10 -5.76
N VAL A 68 5.78 -10.59 -4.72
CA VAL A 68 5.32 -11.99 -4.63
C VAL A 68 3.91 -12.18 -5.18
N PHE A 69 2.97 -11.29 -4.87
CA PHE A 69 1.56 -11.44 -5.21
C PHE A 69 1.18 -10.71 -6.50
N ASP A 70 0.29 -11.32 -7.28
CA ASP A 70 -0.18 -10.81 -8.56
C ASP A 70 -1.34 -9.82 -8.44
N THR A 71 -1.07 -8.67 -7.81
CA THR A 71 -2.04 -7.60 -7.73
C THR A 71 -2.25 -6.94 -9.10
N PRO A 72 -3.49 -6.66 -9.53
CA PRO A 72 -4.73 -6.62 -8.72
C PRO A 72 -5.59 -7.90 -8.77
N ALA A 73 -5.13 -8.97 -9.43
CA ALA A 73 -5.83 -10.25 -9.41
C ALA A 73 -5.87 -10.82 -7.98
N ASP A 74 -4.71 -10.83 -7.34
CA ASP A 74 -4.57 -10.99 -5.90
C ASP A 74 -5.03 -9.73 -5.18
N ARG A 75 -5.70 -9.92 -4.03
CA ARG A 75 -6.29 -8.83 -3.26
C ARG A 75 -5.42 -8.54 -2.05
N VAL A 76 -4.94 -7.30 -1.94
CA VAL A 76 -4.23 -6.80 -0.76
C VAL A 76 -5.10 -5.76 -0.06
N ILE A 77 -5.43 -6.01 1.20
CA ILE A 77 -6.28 -5.15 2.02
C ILE A 77 -5.43 -4.55 3.13
N TRP A 78 -5.34 -3.23 3.19
CA TRP A 78 -4.65 -2.51 4.25
C TRP A 78 -5.65 -2.04 5.30
N ASP A 79 -5.58 -2.58 6.52
CA ASP A 79 -6.44 -2.13 7.62
C ASP A 79 -6.12 -0.68 8.01
N VAL A 80 -7.14 0.15 8.25
CA VAL A 80 -7.07 1.62 8.35
C VAL A 80 -6.57 2.31 7.07
N GLY A 81 -5.49 1.83 6.45
CA GLY A 81 -4.93 2.32 5.18
C GLY A 81 -3.93 3.47 5.31
N HIS A 82 -3.70 3.99 6.52
CA HIS A 82 -2.79 5.11 6.79
C HIS A 82 -1.31 4.79 6.54
N GLN A 83 -0.97 3.51 6.56
CA GLN A 83 0.35 2.96 6.25
C GLN A 83 0.57 2.71 4.75
N ALA A 84 -0.46 2.86 3.91
CA ALA A 84 -0.43 2.41 2.52
C ALA A 84 0.19 3.42 1.53
N TYR A 85 1.00 4.38 1.97
CA TYR A 85 1.63 5.35 1.06
C TYR A 85 2.67 4.70 0.13
N PRO A 86 3.56 3.80 0.62
CA PRO A 86 4.43 3.04 -0.28
C PRO A 86 3.62 2.20 -1.29
N HIS A 87 2.47 1.67 -0.86
CA HIS A 87 1.57 0.91 -1.73
C HIS A 87 1.03 1.78 -2.85
N LYS A 88 0.55 3.01 -2.55
CA LYS A 88 0.08 3.95 -3.58
C LYS A 88 1.19 4.29 -4.58
N ILE A 89 2.42 4.53 -4.11
CA ILE A 89 3.57 4.83 -4.97
C ILE A 89 3.84 3.68 -5.95
N LEU A 90 3.92 2.43 -5.47
CA LEU A 90 4.21 1.25 -6.31
C LEU A 90 3.06 0.82 -7.22
N THR A 91 1.88 1.41 -7.08
CA THR A 91 0.67 1.05 -7.84
C THR A 91 0.23 2.20 -8.74
N GLY A 92 1.21 2.86 -9.37
CA GLY A 92 0.99 3.84 -10.44
C GLY A 92 0.51 5.21 -9.99
N ARG A 93 0.62 5.56 -8.69
CA ARG A 93 0.15 6.87 -8.17
C ARG A 93 1.26 7.77 -7.67
N ARG A 94 2.52 7.46 -8.00
CA ARG A 94 3.71 8.19 -7.55
C ARG A 94 3.66 9.69 -7.86
N ASP A 95 3.36 10.05 -9.11
CA ASP A 95 3.26 11.42 -9.60
C ASP A 95 2.18 12.25 -8.88
N ARG A 96 1.12 11.58 -8.40
CA ARG A 96 -0.01 12.19 -7.70
C ARG A 96 0.19 12.30 -6.18
N MET A 97 1.28 11.78 -5.62
CA MET A 97 1.52 11.80 -4.16
C MET A 97 1.57 13.22 -3.57
N SER A 98 1.96 14.21 -4.37
CA SER A 98 1.94 15.63 -3.95
C SER A 98 0.54 16.18 -3.66
N THR A 99 -0.52 15.45 -4.03
CA THR A 99 -1.93 15.82 -3.82
C THR A 99 -2.58 15.06 -2.66
N ILE A 100 -1.84 14.19 -1.95
CA ILE A 100 -2.42 13.34 -0.92
C ILE A 100 -3.06 14.15 0.20
N ARG A 101 -4.27 13.75 0.61
CA ARG A 101 -5.13 14.43 1.60
C ARG A 101 -5.56 15.86 1.23
N GLN A 102 -5.33 16.28 -0.01
CA GLN A 102 -5.83 17.55 -0.51
C GLN A 102 -7.20 17.36 -1.16
N LYS A 103 -7.97 18.44 -1.26
CA LYS A 103 -9.23 18.44 -1.98
C LYS A 103 -8.98 18.00 -3.43
N ASP A 104 -9.80 17.08 -3.92
CA ASP A 104 -9.72 16.51 -5.28
C ASP A 104 -8.40 15.75 -5.59
N GLY A 105 -7.58 15.51 -4.56
CA GLY A 105 -6.32 14.75 -4.62
C GLY A 105 -6.47 13.29 -4.18
N LEU A 106 -5.33 12.62 -3.95
CA LEU A 106 -5.35 11.24 -3.42
C LEU A 106 -5.89 11.18 -1.99
N SER A 107 -6.64 10.14 -1.68
CA SER A 107 -7.04 9.81 -0.32
C SER A 107 -5.83 9.51 0.56
N GLY A 108 -5.93 9.86 1.84
CA GLY A 108 -4.95 9.45 2.86
C GLY A 108 -5.02 7.97 3.24
N PHE A 109 -5.98 7.23 2.67
CA PHE A 109 -6.22 5.80 2.91
C PHE A 109 -6.45 5.09 1.57
N THR A 110 -6.54 3.76 1.55
CA THR A 110 -6.97 3.04 0.35
C THR A 110 -8.43 3.37 0.02
N LEU A 111 -8.72 3.58 -1.26
CA LEU A 111 -10.04 3.96 -1.75
C LEU A 111 -10.35 3.24 -3.05
N ARG A 112 -11.43 2.43 -3.05
CA ARG A 112 -11.84 1.61 -4.21
C ARG A 112 -12.06 2.38 -5.50
N GLY A 113 -12.60 3.60 -5.40
CA GLY A 113 -12.82 4.48 -6.56
C GLY A 113 -11.55 5.17 -7.05
N GLU A 114 -10.43 5.06 -6.33
CA GLU A 114 -9.15 5.69 -6.67
C GLU A 114 -8.23 4.76 -7.48
N SER A 115 -8.27 3.45 -7.20
CA SER A 115 -7.37 2.49 -7.84
C SER A 115 -7.93 1.06 -7.79
N GLU A 116 -7.65 0.26 -8.82
CA GLU A 116 -7.94 -1.18 -8.85
C GLU A 116 -7.11 -1.99 -7.83
N TYR A 117 -5.99 -1.42 -7.38
CA TYR A 117 -5.13 -1.97 -6.34
C TYR A 117 -5.66 -1.75 -4.91
N ASP A 118 -6.76 -1.00 -4.76
CA ASP A 118 -7.41 -0.71 -3.48
C ASP A 118 -8.75 -1.48 -3.38
N PRO A 119 -8.76 -2.82 -3.20
CA PRO A 119 -9.98 -3.63 -3.31
C PRO A 119 -11.01 -3.35 -2.21
N PHE A 120 -10.58 -2.75 -1.10
CA PHE A 120 -11.41 -2.39 0.04
C PHE A 120 -11.10 -0.96 0.50
N GLY A 121 -12.17 -0.23 0.84
CA GLY A 121 -12.04 1.13 1.37
C GLY A 121 -11.66 1.06 2.84
N ALA A 122 -10.66 1.83 3.25
CA ALA A 122 -10.18 1.83 4.63
C ALA A 122 -10.53 3.15 5.35
N GLY A 123 -10.30 3.19 6.67
CA GLY A 123 -10.49 4.37 7.51
C GLY A 123 -10.71 3.99 8.97
N HIS A 124 -11.78 3.24 9.25
CA HIS A 124 -11.95 2.57 10.53
C HIS A 124 -11.04 1.34 10.61
N SER A 125 -10.53 1.05 11.81
CA SER A 125 -9.67 -0.10 12.04
C SER A 125 -10.44 -1.41 12.14
N SER A 126 -9.71 -2.52 12.07
CA SER A 126 -10.15 -3.86 12.43
C SER A 126 -11.16 -4.49 11.48
N THR A 127 -11.24 -3.97 10.25
CA THR A 127 -12.21 -4.39 9.22
C THR A 127 -11.58 -5.27 8.15
N SER A 128 -10.24 -5.31 8.05
CA SER A 128 -9.55 -5.98 6.94
C SER A 128 -9.75 -7.49 6.92
N ILE A 129 -9.77 -8.16 8.08
CA ILE A 129 -9.90 -9.62 8.17
C ILE A 129 -11.29 -10.06 7.73
N SER A 130 -12.35 -9.41 8.24
CA SER A 130 -13.73 -9.70 7.83
C SER A 130 -13.94 -9.46 6.34
N ALA A 131 -13.40 -8.35 5.81
CA ALA A 131 -13.45 -8.06 4.37
C ALA A 131 -12.69 -9.12 3.56
N GLY A 132 -11.50 -9.51 4.01
CA GLY A 132 -10.69 -10.56 3.41
C GLY A 132 -11.40 -11.90 3.38
N LEU A 133 -12.04 -12.31 4.48
CA LEU A 133 -12.84 -13.52 4.55
C LEU A 133 -13.97 -13.50 3.52
N GLY A 134 -14.71 -12.40 3.42
CA GLY A 134 -15.76 -12.24 2.41
C GLY A 134 -15.23 -12.36 0.97
N MET A 135 -14.08 -11.74 0.69
CA MET A 135 -13.42 -11.85 -0.63
C MET A 135 -12.93 -13.28 -0.92
N ALA A 136 -12.39 -13.98 0.08
CA ALA A 136 -11.94 -15.36 -0.02
C ALA A 136 -13.10 -16.31 -0.33
N VAL A 137 -14.21 -16.20 0.42
CA VAL A 137 -15.42 -17.00 0.18
C VAL A 137 -15.99 -16.72 -1.21
N ALA A 138 -16.06 -15.45 -1.63
CA ALA A 138 -16.55 -15.09 -2.95
C ALA A 138 -15.67 -15.66 -4.08
N ARG A 139 -14.35 -15.66 -3.90
CA ARG A 139 -13.39 -16.30 -4.83
C ARG A 139 -13.66 -17.79 -4.94
N ASP A 140 -13.79 -18.50 -3.82
CA ASP A 140 -13.98 -19.96 -3.80
C ASP A 140 -15.29 -20.35 -4.48
N LEU A 141 -16.38 -19.61 -4.21
CA LEU A 141 -17.67 -19.78 -4.88
C LEU A 141 -17.62 -19.51 -6.39
N ALA A 142 -16.70 -18.64 -6.84
CA ALA A 142 -16.46 -18.35 -8.24
C ALA A 142 -15.48 -19.34 -8.92
N GLY A 143 -14.99 -20.35 -8.21
CA GLY A 143 -14.04 -21.34 -8.73
C GLY A 143 -12.67 -20.75 -9.08
N ARG A 144 -12.26 -19.67 -8.39
CA ARG A 144 -10.96 -19.00 -8.58
C ARG A 144 -9.98 -19.39 -7.47
N ASP A 145 -8.71 -19.08 -7.68
CA ASP A 145 -7.60 -19.47 -6.80
C ASP A 145 -6.67 -18.29 -6.41
N ASN A 146 -7.05 -17.05 -6.74
CA ASN A 146 -6.26 -15.87 -6.38
C ASN A 146 -6.06 -15.70 -4.86
N HIS A 147 -4.97 -15.08 -4.45
CA HIS A 147 -4.69 -14.79 -3.06
C HIS A 147 -5.53 -13.62 -2.52
N VAL A 148 -5.82 -13.67 -1.22
CA VAL A 148 -6.42 -12.57 -0.46
C VAL A 148 -5.56 -12.36 0.78
N VAL A 149 -4.95 -11.19 0.89
CA VAL A 149 -3.96 -10.82 1.90
C VAL A 149 -4.48 -9.63 2.69
N ALA A 150 -4.63 -9.78 4.01
CA ALA A 150 -4.98 -8.70 4.91
C ALA A 150 -3.75 -8.27 5.71
N VAL A 151 -3.39 -6.99 5.62
CA VAL A 151 -2.33 -6.36 6.41
C VAL A 151 -2.98 -5.55 7.52
N ILE A 152 -2.75 -5.96 8.77
CA ILE A 152 -3.38 -5.38 9.96
C ILE A 152 -2.31 -5.04 11.00
N GLY A 153 -2.41 -3.84 11.58
CA GLY A 153 -1.54 -3.42 12.68
C GLY A 153 -1.94 -4.06 14.00
N ASP A 154 -0.99 -4.20 14.92
CA ASP A 154 -1.20 -4.75 16.26
C ASP A 154 -2.28 -3.99 17.06
N GLY A 155 -2.29 -2.65 16.98
CA GLY A 155 -3.34 -1.84 17.61
C GLY A 155 -4.74 -2.06 17.00
N ALA A 156 -4.82 -2.41 15.72
CA ALA A 156 -6.10 -2.73 15.06
C ALA A 156 -6.55 -4.17 15.36
N MET A 157 -5.63 -5.08 15.69
CA MET A 157 -5.96 -6.45 16.09
C MET A 157 -6.73 -6.52 17.40
N SER A 158 -6.64 -5.51 18.27
CA SER A 158 -7.25 -5.57 19.61
C SER A 158 -8.76 -5.36 19.64
N ALA A 159 -9.40 -4.98 18.53
CA ALA A 159 -10.85 -4.77 18.50
C ALA A 159 -11.61 -6.08 18.28
N GLY A 160 -12.79 -6.21 18.90
CA GLY A 160 -13.62 -7.42 18.83
C GLY A 160 -13.91 -7.89 17.40
N MET A 161 -14.12 -6.97 16.45
CA MET A 161 -14.36 -7.30 15.05
C MET A 161 -13.23 -8.13 14.40
N ALA A 162 -11.97 -7.86 14.78
CA ALA A 162 -10.85 -8.65 14.29
C ALA A 162 -10.88 -10.09 14.84
N TYR A 163 -11.27 -10.28 16.11
CA TYR A 163 -11.41 -11.59 16.73
C TYR A 163 -12.61 -12.38 16.21
N GLU A 164 -13.73 -11.73 15.91
CA GLU A 164 -14.91 -12.38 15.32
C GLU A 164 -14.64 -12.91 13.90
N ALA A 165 -13.64 -12.36 13.22
CA ALA A 165 -13.30 -12.70 11.84
C ALA A 165 -12.26 -13.84 11.71
N MET A 166 -11.54 -14.17 12.78
CA MET A 166 -10.50 -15.22 12.82
C MET A 166 -11.07 -16.59 13.21
#